data_AF-A0A4Y2T953-F1
#
_entry.id   AF-A0A4Y2T953-F1
#
_cell.length_a   1.000
_cell.length_b   1.000
_cell.length_c   1.000
_cell.angle_alpha   90.00
_cell.angle_beta   90.00
_cell.angle_gamma   90.00
#
_symmetry.space_group_name_H-M   'P 1'
#
loop_
_entity.id
_entity.type
_entity.pdbx_description
1 polymer ?
#
loop_
_entity_poly.entity_id
_entity_poly.type
_entity_poly.pdbx_seq_one_letter_code
_entity_poly.pdbx_strand_id
1 'polypeptide(L)'
;MASVQENGADQPNNIMEMFIDLKREFSSFCIDINTKVDHISKQIAPEGIARQPELQEPTLHEEFVKANLKPEVKTYVSAVRNSSSAVKRVKSDSKMVINGASKISSLKSVGKLPKRKAIFLSRLSPDTTVYEVSQFLNPLKLNYLLCRRIRSKFQSYASFHVEVFESDFHLLSDASIWPEGCLVTEFFGRLKEDQIYPDNTNLPSDPGFTNTHAGNSK
;
A
#
# COMPACT_ATOMS: atom_id res chain seq x y z
N MET A 1 61.13 -19.63 33.01
CA MET A 1 59.74 -19.91 33.45
C MET A 1 58.82 -19.06 32.61
N ALA A 2 58.03 -19.68 31.73
CA ALA A 2 57.02 -19.00 30.92
C ALA A 2 55.66 -19.21 31.59
N SER A 3 54.90 -18.15 31.83
CA SER A 3 53.51 -18.21 32.25
C SER A 3 52.62 -17.60 31.18
N VAL A 4 51.60 -18.39 30.83
CA VAL A 4 50.74 -18.35 29.66
C VAL A 4 49.74 -17.19 29.73
N GLN A 5 49.51 -16.54 28.58
CA GLN A 5 48.36 -15.67 28.33
C GLN A 5 47.09 -16.51 28.27
N GLU A 6 46.07 -16.15 29.04
CA GLU A 6 44.71 -16.64 28.82
C GLU A 6 43.84 -15.48 28.31
N ASN A 7 43.46 -15.60 27.04
CA ASN A 7 42.53 -14.71 26.35
C ASN A 7 41.11 -15.00 26.85
N GLY A 8 40.52 -14.07 27.60
CA GLY A 8 39.08 -14.07 27.87
C GLY A 8 38.35 -13.38 26.73
N ALA A 9 37.62 -14.16 25.93
CA ALA A 9 36.86 -13.71 24.77
C ALA A 9 35.74 -12.74 25.16
N ASP A 10 35.67 -11.63 24.43
CA ASP A 10 34.55 -10.69 24.39
C ASP A 10 33.26 -11.42 23.94
N GLN A 11 32.35 -11.66 24.88
CA GLN A 11 30.98 -12.09 24.62
C GLN A 11 30.06 -10.86 24.69
N PRO A 12 29.53 -10.34 23.57
CA PRO A 12 28.52 -9.29 23.63
C PRO A 12 27.15 -9.91 23.95
N ASN A 13 26.88 -10.17 25.23
CA ASN A 13 25.57 -10.59 25.74
C ASN A 13 24.55 -9.43 25.78
N ASN A 14 24.51 -8.60 24.74
CA ASN A 14 23.49 -7.57 24.62
C ASN A 14 22.40 -8.05 23.67
N ILE A 15 21.25 -8.43 24.24
CA ILE A 15 20.05 -8.83 23.51
C ILE A 15 19.70 -7.81 22.41
N MET A 16 19.98 -6.52 22.61
CA MET A 16 19.77 -5.49 21.59
C MET A 16 20.67 -5.65 20.37
N GLU A 17 21.93 -6.03 20.56
CA GLU A 17 22.86 -6.29 19.45
C GLU A 17 22.42 -7.51 18.66
N MET A 18 21.92 -8.57 19.33
CA MET A 18 21.32 -9.71 18.64
C MET A 18 20.07 -9.32 17.83
N PHE A 19 19.23 -8.40 18.34
CA PHE A 19 18.09 -7.90 17.58
C PHE A 19 18.51 -7.06 16.37
N ILE A 20 19.54 -6.23 16.52
CA ILE A 20 20.11 -5.42 15.43
C ILE A 20 20.70 -6.33 14.36
N ASP A 21 21.45 -7.35 14.75
CA ASP A 21 22.04 -8.33 13.84
C ASP A 21 20.96 -9.13 13.12
N LEU A 22 19.91 -9.57 13.83
CA LEU A 22 18.78 -10.27 13.23
C LEU A 22 18.04 -9.40 12.21
N LYS A 23 17.84 -8.11 12.51
CA LYS A 23 17.22 -7.16 11.57
C LYS A 23 18.11 -6.91 10.35
N ARG A 24 19.42 -6.83 10.55
CA ARG A 24 20.41 -6.68 9.47
C ARG A 24 20.46 -7.91 8.57
N GLU A 25 20.44 -9.10 9.16
CA GLU A 25 20.43 -10.37 8.44
C GLU A 25 19.14 -10.53 7.61
N PHE A 26 17.99 -10.22 8.21
CA PHE A 26 16.71 -10.25 7.50
C PHE A 26 16.65 -9.25 6.34
N SER A 27 17.18 -8.03 6.52
CA SER A 27 17.28 -7.04 5.45
C SER A 27 18.16 -7.54 4.29
N SER A 28 19.31 -8.13 4.62
CA SER A 28 20.23 -8.70 3.63
C SER A 28 19.59 -9.86 2.87
N PHE A 29 18.82 -10.71 3.54
CA PHE A 29 18.08 -11.81 2.95
C PHE A 29 17.01 -11.33 1.96
N CYS A 30 16.24 -10.30 2.31
CA CYS A 30 15.26 -9.71 1.40
C CYS A 30 15.91 -9.11 0.15
N ILE A 31 17.08 -8.47 0.29
CA ILE A 31 17.85 -7.95 -0.84
C ILE A 31 18.28 -9.10 -1.77
N ASP A 32 18.76 -10.22 -1.21
CA ASP A 32 19.18 -11.40 -1.99
C ASP A 32 18.01 -12.06 -2.75
N ILE A 33 16.83 -12.16 -2.13
CA ILE A 33 15.63 -12.64 -2.84
C ILE A 33 15.31 -11.73 -4.02
N ASN A 34 15.29 -10.42 -3.80
CA ASN A 34 14.93 -9.45 -4.83
C ASN A 34 15.91 -9.47 -6.00
N THR A 35 17.22 -9.56 -5.75
CA THR A 35 18.22 -9.67 -6.82
C THR A 35 18.10 -10.98 -7.59
N LYS A 36 17.76 -12.09 -6.91
CA LYS A 36 17.56 -13.40 -7.54
C LYS A 36 16.31 -13.42 -8.41
N VAL A 37 15.21 -12.80 -7.96
CA VAL A 37 13.99 -12.59 -8.77
C VAL A 37 14.30 -11.74 -10.00
N ASP A 38 15.07 -10.68 -9.86
CA ASP A 38 15.52 -9.82 -10.96
C ASP A 38 16.33 -10.59 -12.01
N HIS A 39 17.20 -11.50 -11.57
CA HIS A 39 17.99 -12.34 -12.45
C HIS A 39 17.12 -13.34 -13.22
N ILE A 40 16.15 -13.97 -12.55
CA ILE A 40 15.19 -14.89 -13.19
C ILE A 40 14.32 -14.13 -14.21
N SER A 41 13.84 -12.92 -13.86
CA SER A 41 13.07 -12.07 -14.75
C SER A 41 13.84 -11.75 -16.05
N LYS A 42 15.13 -11.44 -15.94
CA LYS A 42 16.02 -11.18 -17.09
C LYS A 42 16.26 -12.43 -17.96
N GLN A 43 16.22 -13.63 -17.39
CA GLN A 43 16.33 -14.88 -18.15
C GLN A 43 15.02 -15.31 -18.85
N ILE A 44 13.87 -14.78 -18.42
CA ILE A 44 12.56 -15.09 -19.00
C ILE A 44 12.17 -14.05 -20.07
N ALA A 45 12.90 -12.94 -20.21
CA ALA A 45 12.70 -12.00 -21.31
C ALA A 45 13.01 -12.69 -22.66
N PRO A 46 12.08 -12.72 -23.64
CA PRO A 46 12.33 -13.32 -24.93
C PRO A 46 13.44 -12.54 -25.64
N GLU A 47 14.59 -13.18 -25.86
CA GLU A 47 15.58 -12.66 -26.79
C GLU A 47 14.93 -12.52 -28.18
N GLY A 48 14.90 -11.28 -28.66
CA GLY A 48 14.30 -10.91 -29.93
C GLY A 48 15.00 -11.57 -31.10
N ILE A 49 14.29 -12.44 -31.81
CA ILE A 49 14.64 -12.76 -33.19
C ILE A 49 14.07 -11.64 -34.06
N ALA A 50 14.98 -10.78 -34.50
CA ALA A 50 14.72 -9.83 -35.58
C ALA A 50 14.35 -10.59 -36.86
N ARG A 51 13.20 -10.25 -37.47
CA ARG A 51 12.95 -10.24 -38.92
C ARG A 51 11.64 -9.50 -39.23
N GLN A 52 11.74 -8.49 -40.08
CA GLN A 52 10.70 -7.79 -40.85
C GLN A 52 11.27 -7.65 -42.28
N PRO A 53 10.50 -7.34 -43.34
CA PRO A 53 9.03 -7.36 -43.55
C PRO A 53 8.65 -8.03 -44.90
N GLU A 54 7.37 -7.88 -45.33
CA GLU A 54 6.68 -8.24 -46.60
C GLU A 54 5.61 -9.33 -46.39
N LEU A 55 4.35 -9.24 -46.84
CA LEU A 55 3.65 -8.29 -47.70
C LEU A 55 2.13 -8.49 -47.46
N GLN A 56 1.38 -7.40 -47.59
CA GLN A 56 -0.03 -7.31 -48.04
C GLN A 56 -1.14 -7.90 -47.15
N GLU A 57 -1.85 -6.97 -46.50
CA GLU A 57 -3.31 -7.01 -46.34
C GLU A 57 -4.00 -7.19 -47.70
N PRO A 58 -5.14 -7.89 -47.77
CA PRO A 58 -6.34 -7.12 -48.05
C PRO A 58 -7.56 -7.49 -47.20
N THR A 59 -8.33 -6.44 -47.03
CA THR A 59 -9.57 -6.25 -46.31
C THR A 59 -10.80 -6.66 -47.13
N LEU A 60 -11.87 -6.96 -46.36
CA LEU A 60 -13.30 -6.76 -46.63
C LEU A 60 -14.14 -7.80 -47.42
N HIS A 61 -15.26 -8.09 -46.75
CA HIS A 61 -16.67 -8.19 -47.17
C HIS A 61 -17.27 -9.51 -47.67
N GLU A 62 -18.40 -9.85 -47.00
CA GLU A 62 -19.64 -10.54 -47.42
C GLU A 62 -19.50 -11.97 -48.00
N GLU A 63 -20.29 -12.97 -47.59
CA GLU A 63 -21.72 -13.05 -47.86
C GLU A 63 -22.37 -14.24 -47.11
N PHE A 64 -23.46 -13.93 -46.41
CA PHE A 64 -24.73 -14.66 -46.17
C PHE A 64 -24.87 -16.21 -46.27
N VAL A 65 -25.57 -16.80 -45.28
CA VAL A 65 -26.95 -17.37 -45.37
C VAL A 65 -27.20 -18.52 -44.35
N LYS A 66 -28.24 -18.32 -43.53
CA LYS A 66 -29.17 -19.25 -42.86
C LYS A 66 -28.66 -20.56 -42.22
N ALA A 67 -28.96 -20.65 -40.92
CA ALA A 67 -29.87 -21.71 -40.43
C ALA A 67 -30.71 -21.19 -39.26
N ASN A 68 -31.97 -20.81 -39.54
CA ASN A 68 -33.03 -20.67 -38.56
C ASN A 68 -33.85 -21.95 -38.57
N LEU A 69 -33.83 -22.75 -37.50
CA LEU A 69 -34.93 -23.62 -37.11
C LEU A 69 -34.88 -23.87 -35.59
N LYS A 70 -35.78 -23.22 -34.84
CA LYS A 70 -36.36 -23.76 -33.60
C LYS A 70 -37.68 -24.48 -33.97
N PRO A 71 -38.11 -25.49 -33.20
CA PRO A 71 -39.29 -25.28 -32.34
C PRO A 71 -39.17 -26.00 -30.98
N GLU A 72 -39.44 -25.27 -29.89
CA GLU A 72 -40.60 -25.41 -28.96
C GLU A 72 -40.34 -26.31 -27.73
N VAL A 73 -40.17 -25.69 -26.55
CA VAL A 73 -41.18 -25.53 -25.46
C VAL A 73 -41.37 -26.79 -24.61
N LYS A 74 -40.81 -26.78 -23.39
CA LYS A 74 -41.48 -27.34 -22.20
C LYS A 74 -41.26 -26.43 -20.98
N THR A 75 -42.36 -25.78 -20.63
CA THR A 75 -42.66 -25.01 -19.44
C THR A 75 -42.38 -25.78 -18.15
N TYR A 76 -41.67 -25.17 -17.19
CA TYR A 76 -41.95 -25.35 -15.77
C TYR A 76 -42.02 -23.99 -15.08
N VAL A 77 -43.22 -23.69 -14.61
CA VAL A 77 -43.58 -22.49 -13.85
C VAL A 77 -43.18 -22.73 -12.39
N SER A 78 -42.41 -21.82 -11.81
CA SER A 78 -42.51 -21.54 -10.37
C SER A 78 -42.38 -20.03 -10.16
N ALA A 79 -43.53 -19.39 -10.01
CA ALA A 79 -43.63 -17.99 -9.66
C ALA A 79 -43.26 -17.80 -8.17
N VAL A 80 -42.11 -17.19 -7.89
CA VAL A 80 -41.88 -16.52 -6.61
C VAL A 80 -42.04 -15.02 -6.85
N ARG A 81 -43.17 -14.51 -6.38
CA ARG A 81 -43.57 -13.11 -6.44
C ARG A 81 -42.81 -12.35 -5.34
N ASN A 82 -41.57 -11.95 -5.61
CA ASN A 82 -40.93 -10.90 -4.81
C ASN A 82 -41.42 -9.54 -5.31
N SER A 83 -42.47 -9.04 -4.67
CA SER A 83 -42.92 -7.66 -4.80
C SER A 83 -41.90 -6.73 -4.11
N SER A 84 -40.76 -6.47 -4.75
CA SER A 84 -39.92 -5.34 -4.37
C SER A 84 -40.39 -4.13 -5.16
N SER A 85 -40.94 -3.15 -4.46
CA SER A 85 -41.38 -1.88 -5.03
C SER A 85 -40.22 -1.23 -5.78
N ALA A 86 -40.34 -1.12 -7.10
CA ALA A 86 -39.44 -0.33 -7.93
C ALA A 86 -39.57 1.14 -7.50
N VAL A 87 -38.74 1.56 -6.55
CA VAL A 87 -38.53 2.97 -6.26
C VAL A 87 -37.91 3.57 -7.52
N LYS A 88 -38.72 4.29 -8.31
CA LYS A 88 -38.22 5.16 -9.37
C LYS A 88 -37.29 6.17 -8.69
N ARG A 89 -35.99 5.91 -8.73
CA ARG A 89 -34.99 6.91 -8.35
C ARG A 89 -35.19 8.10 -9.27
N VAL A 90 -35.76 9.17 -8.72
CA VAL A 90 -35.73 10.48 -9.36
C VAL A 90 -34.25 10.81 -9.51
N LYS A 91 -33.79 10.88 -10.76
CA LYS A 91 -32.40 11.20 -11.10
C LYS A 91 -32.20 12.66 -10.67
N SER A 92 -31.42 12.88 -9.62
CA SER A 92 -31.15 14.24 -9.15
C SER A 92 -30.43 15.00 -10.26
N ASP A 93 -30.87 16.23 -10.54
CA ASP A 93 -30.22 17.11 -11.49
C ASP A 93 -28.78 17.37 -11.03
N SER A 94 -27.81 16.83 -11.75
CA SER A 94 -26.40 17.05 -11.47
C SER A 94 -26.03 18.48 -11.83
N LYS A 95 -25.47 19.24 -10.88
CA LYS A 95 -24.98 20.60 -11.13
C LYS A 95 -23.97 20.61 -12.29
N MET A 96 -24.21 21.45 -13.30
CA MET A 96 -23.29 21.61 -14.43
C MET A 96 -21.99 22.30 -13.97
N VAL A 97 -20.85 21.68 -14.26
CA VAL A 97 -19.51 22.23 -14.00
C VAL A 97 -18.78 22.41 -15.33
N ILE A 98 -18.23 23.60 -15.58
CA ILE A 98 -17.49 23.94 -16.81
C ILE A 98 -16.03 24.27 -16.47
N ASN A 99 -15.09 23.68 -17.19
CA ASN A 99 -13.66 24.00 -17.11
C ASN A 99 -13.29 25.01 -18.20
N GLY A 100 -12.71 26.15 -17.82
CA GLY A 100 -12.20 27.14 -18.78
C GLY A 100 -11.00 26.62 -19.56
N ALA A 101 -11.02 26.78 -20.89
CA ALA A 101 -9.96 26.32 -21.80
C ALA A 101 -9.25 27.44 -22.57
N SER A 102 -9.62 28.72 -22.32
CA SER A 102 -9.05 29.87 -23.04
C SER A 102 -7.59 30.11 -22.64
N LYS A 103 -6.70 30.16 -23.65
CA LYS A 103 -5.27 30.45 -23.48
C LYS A 103 -4.93 31.94 -23.57
N ILE A 104 -5.89 32.79 -23.96
CA ILE A 104 -5.69 34.22 -24.24
C ILE A 104 -6.39 35.14 -23.24
N SER A 105 -6.82 34.61 -22.09
CA SER A 105 -7.47 35.40 -21.04
C SER A 105 -6.43 36.23 -20.27
N SER A 106 -6.82 37.45 -19.87
CA SER A 106 -6.05 38.26 -18.92
C SER A 106 -6.16 37.75 -17.47
N LEU A 107 -7.10 36.85 -17.19
CA LEU A 107 -7.29 36.24 -15.87
C LEU A 107 -6.28 35.11 -15.66
N LYS A 108 -5.62 35.12 -14.49
CA LYS A 108 -4.70 34.04 -14.08
C LYS A 108 -5.50 32.92 -13.40
N SER A 109 -5.37 31.71 -13.91
CA SER A 109 -5.84 30.51 -13.22
C SER A 109 -4.71 29.92 -12.38
N VAL A 110 -5.05 29.36 -11.22
CA VAL A 110 -4.08 28.61 -10.41
C VAL A 110 -3.83 27.28 -11.10
N GLY A 111 -2.56 26.88 -11.21
CA GLY A 111 -2.19 25.57 -11.71
C GLY A 111 -2.84 24.46 -10.87
N LYS A 112 -3.17 23.34 -11.50
CA LYS A 112 -3.69 22.18 -10.76
C LYS A 112 -2.63 21.68 -9.79
N LEU A 113 -2.94 21.68 -8.50
CA LEU A 113 -2.07 21.05 -7.50
C LEU A 113 -2.08 19.52 -7.72
N PRO A 114 -0.94 18.83 -7.54
CA PRO A 114 -0.93 17.38 -7.55
C PRO A 114 -1.94 16.83 -6.55
N LYS A 115 -2.80 15.94 -7.03
CA LYS A 115 -3.77 15.26 -6.18
C LYS A 115 -3.04 14.30 -5.25
N ARG A 116 -3.60 14.12 -4.06
CA ARG A 116 -3.06 13.21 -3.04
C ARG A 116 -4.08 12.13 -2.75
N LYS A 117 -3.55 10.95 -2.46
CA LYS A 117 -4.31 9.79 -1.99
C LYS A 117 -3.63 9.25 -0.75
N ALA A 118 -4.39 8.55 0.07
CA ALA A 118 -3.88 7.96 1.28
C ALA A 118 -4.30 6.50 1.44
N ILE A 119 -3.51 5.75 2.18
CA ILE A 119 -3.87 4.43 2.68
C ILE A 119 -4.05 4.47 4.20
N PHE A 120 -4.93 3.60 4.68
CA PHE A 120 -4.97 3.15 6.05
C PHE A 120 -4.12 1.90 6.17
N LEU A 121 -3.04 2.00 6.95
CA LEU A 121 -2.15 0.90 7.27
C LEU A 121 -2.39 0.48 8.72
N SER A 122 -2.60 -0.81 8.98
CA SER A 122 -2.94 -1.31 10.32
C SER A 122 -2.39 -2.71 10.56
N ARG A 123 -2.52 -3.19 11.80
CA ARG A 123 -1.96 -4.46 12.30
C ARG A 123 -0.43 -4.49 12.31
N LEU A 124 0.20 -3.32 12.46
CA LEU A 124 1.62 -3.22 12.79
C LEU A 124 1.84 -3.39 14.29
N SER A 125 3.08 -3.66 14.68
CA SER A 125 3.45 -3.74 16.10
C SER A 125 3.02 -2.47 16.85
N PRO A 126 2.52 -2.56 18.10
CA PRO A 126 2.18 -1.40 18.92
C PRO A 126 3.30 -0.35 19.02
N ASP A 127 4.54 -0.81 19.01
CA ASP A 127 5.74 0.01 19.17
C ASP A 127 6.23 0.63 17.85
N THR A 128 5.63 0.25 16.72
CA THR A 128 6.01 0.80 15.42
C THR A 128 5.84 2.32 15.42
N THR A 129 6.86 3.01 14.92
CA THR A 129 6.90 4.48 14.87
C THR A 129 6.62 5.02 13.47
N VAL A 130 6.30 6.31 13.37
CA VAL A 130 6.15 7.02 12.09
C VAL A 130 7.46 6.99 11.29
N TYR A 131 8.59 7.09 11.99
CA TYR A 131 9.92 7.03 11.40
C TYR A 131 10.17 5.68 10.71
N GLU A 132 9.91 4.56 11.40
CA GLU A 132 10.11 3.23 10.83
C GLU A 132 9.28 2.98 9.57
N VAL A 133 8.00 3.38 9.57
CA VAL A 133 7.13 3.31 8.38
C VAL A 133 7.68 4.18 7.26
N SER A 134 8.21 5.37 7.59
CA SER A 134 8.78 6.28 6.60
C SER A 134 10.09 5.73 6.00
N GLN A 135 10.95 5.11 6.83
CA GLN A 135 12.17 4.43 6.36
C GLN A 135 11.85 3.22 5.48
N PHE A 136 10.83 2.45 5.85
CA PHE A 136 10.36 1.32 5.07
C PHE A 136 9.92 1.70 3.65
N LEU A 137 9.27 2.85 3.50
CA LEU A 137 8.79 3.35 2.20
C LEU A 137 9.86 4.14 1.42
N ASN A 138 10.99 4.49 2.04
CA ASN A 138 12.04 5.28 1.41
C ASN A 138 12.60 4.66 0.09
N PRO A 139 12.78 3.33 -0.04
CA PRO A 139 13.24 2.71 -1.28
C PRO A 139 12.30 2.93 -2.48
N LEU A 140 11.01 3.25 -2.24
CA LEU A 140 10.03 3.52 -3.29
C LEU A 140 10.23 4.88 -3.98
N LYS A 141 11.10 5.74 -3.44
CA LYS A 141 11.44 7.06 -4.01
C LYS A 141 10.20 7.93 -4.30
N LEU A 142 9.27 7.96 -3.34
CA LEU A 142 8.04 8.74 -3.43
C LEU A 142 8.36 10.24 -3.48
N ASN A 143 7.68 10.98 -4.36
CA ASN A 143 7.88 12.42 -4.49
C ASN A 143 7.29 13.21 -3.31
N TYR A 144 6.35 12.61 -2.60
CA TYR A 144 5.73 13.14 -1.39
C TYR A 144 5.30 11.98 -0.49
N LEU A 145 5.63 12.10 0.79
CA LEU A 145 5.22 11.15 1.82
C LEU A 145 4.85 11.93 3.09
N LEU A 146 3.63 11.72 3.56
CA LEU A 146 3.19 12.16 4.89
C LEU A 146 2.63 10.95 5.63
N CYS A 147 3.37 10.50 6.65
CA CYS A 147 2.96 9.43 7.53
C CYS A 147 2.50 10.00 8.87
N ARG A 148 1.33 9.59 9.35
CA ARG A 148 0.77 10.00 10.65
C ARG A 148 0.25 8.79 11.40
N ARG A 149 0.61 8.65 12.67
CA ARG A 149 0.06 7.57 13.52
C ARG A 149 -1.36 7.92 13.94
N ILE A 150 -2.29 7.00 13.71
CA ILE A 150 -3.72 7.15 14.03
C ILE A 150 -3.98 6.64 15.45
N ARG A 151 -4.78 7.38 16.21
CA ARG A 151 -5.35 6.94 17.48
C ARG A 151 -6.39 5.86 17.25
N SER A 152 -6.12 4.71 17.82
CA SER A 152 -6.96 3.51 17.76
C SER A 152 -7.61 3.27 19.12
N LYS A 153 -8.77 2.61 19.14
CA LYS A 153 -9.40 2.11 20.39
C LYS A 153 -8.60 0.96 21.01
N PHE A 154 -7.80 0.27 20.20
CA PHE A 154 -7.01 -0.87 20.58
C PHE A 154 -5.53 -0.49 20.55
N GLN A 155 -4.84 -0.75 21.66
CA GLN A 155 -3.39 -0.53 21.80
C GLN A 155 -2.57 -1.77 21.42
N SER A 156 -3.23 -2.88 21.05
CA SER A 156 -2.59 -4.14 20.63
C SER A 156 -1.96 -4.10 19.25
N TYR A 157 -2.14 -3.01 18.50
CA TYR A 157 -1.48 -2.74 17.23
C TYR A 157 -1.40 -1.24 16.96
N ALA A 158 -0.48 -0.86 16.07
CA ALA A 158 -0.40 0.50 15.55
C ALA A 158 -1.10 0.61 14.19
N SER A 159 -1.66 1.79 13.93
CA SER A 159 -2.25 2.16 12.64
C SER A 159 -1.73 3.51 12.17
N PHE A 160 -1.64 3.68 10.86
CA PHE A 160 -1.06 4.84 10.22
C PHE A 160 -1.92 5.30 9.04
N HIS A 161 -1.94 6.61 8.86
CA HIS A 161 -2.38 7.27 7.65
C HIS A 161 -1.14 7.63 6.85
N VAL A 162 -1.02 7.07 5.64
CA VAL A 162 0.11 7.33 4.75
C VAL A 162 -0.42 8.01 3.50
N GLU A 163 -0.03 9.27 3.29
CA GLU A 163 -0.47 10.11 2.18
C GLU A 163 0.67 10.30 1.18
N VAL A 164 0.36 10.08 -0.10
CA VAL A 164 1.28 10.20 -1.24
C VAL A 164 0.60 10.95 -2.39
N PHE A 165 1.36 11.33 -3.41
CA PHE A 165 0.75 11.81 -4.65
C PHE A 165 0.00 10.69 -5.38
N GLU A 166 -1.06 11.05 -6.09
CA GLU A 166 -1.87 10.10 -6.87
C GLU A 166 -1.03 9.35 -7.91
N SER A 167 0.02 9.98 -8.48
CA SER A 167 0.96 9.34 -9.40
C SER A 167 1.69 8.16 -8.79
N ASP A 168 2.00 8.23 -7.49
CA ASP A 168 2.85 7.27 -6.77
C ASP A 168 1.99 6.26 -5.96
N PHE A 169 0.66 6.46 -5.93
CA PHE A 169 -0.27 5.66 -5.12
C PHE A 169 -0.30 4.17 -5.50
N HIS A 170 -0.03 3.85 -6.76
CA HIS A 170 0.02 2.47 -7.23
C HIS A 170 1.12 1.65 -6.53
N LEU A 171 2.23 2.29 -6.13
CA LEU A 171 3.32 1.65 -5.39
C LEU A 171 2.87 1.16 -4.00
N LEU A 172 1.97 1.91 -3.36
CA LEU A 172 1.39 1.53 -2.06
C LEU A 172 0.27 0.50 -2.19
N SER A 173 -0.30 0.37 -3.40
CA SER A 173 -1.39 -0.57 -3.69
C SER A 173 -0.87 -1.99 -3.98
N ASP A 174 0.43 -2.16 -4.17
CA ASP A 174 1.05 -3.47 -4.31
C ASP A 174 1.09 -4.17 -2.94
N ALA A 175 0.42 -5.32 -2.84
CA ALA A 175 0.40 -6.10 -1.61
C ALA A 175 1.78 -6.68 -1.25
N SER A 176 2.63 -6.93 -2.25
CA SER A 176 3.93 -7.61 -2.08
C SER A 176 4.95 -6.78 -1.30
N ILE A 177 4.79 -5.46 -1.27
CA ILE A 177 5.69 -4.58 -0.53
C ILE A 177 5.38 -4.54 0.95
N TRP A 178 4.27 -5.11 1.44
CA TRP A 178 3.85 -5.01 2.85
C TRP A 178 4.22 -6.27 3.64
N PRO A 179 4.59 -6.13 4.93
CA PRO A 179 4.88 -7.30 5.75
C PRO A 179 3.61 -8.13 5.99
N GLU A 180 3.80 -9.44 6.12
CA GLU A 180 2.71 -10.38 6.35
C GLU A 180 1.85 -9.98 7.56
N GLY A 181 0.53 -10.18 7.43
CA GLY A 181 -0.41 -9.87 8.50
C GLY A 181 -0.84 -8.39 8.58
N CYS A 182 -0.19 -7.48 7.85
CA CYS A 182 -0.66 -6.10 7.78
C CYS A 182 -2.01 -5.97 7.07
N LEU A 183 -2.72 -4.88 7.35
CA LEU A 183 -3.93 -4.48 6.63
C LEU A 183 -3.66 -3.16 5.94
N VAL A 184 -3.89 -3.14 4.63
CA VAL A 184 -3.74 -1.95 3.78
C VAL A 184 -5.01 -1.75 3.00
N THR A 185 -5.62 -0.57 3.15
CA THR A 185 -6.81 -0.18 2.39
C THR A 185 -6.69 1.27 1.97
N GLU A 186 -7.32 1.67 0.86
CA GLU A 186 -7.44 3.08 0.52
C GLU A 186 -8.17 3.84 1.64
N PHE A 187 -7.63 5.00 2.01
CA PHE A 187 -8.23 5.90 2.98
C PHE A 187 -9.01 6.99 2.25
N PHE A 188 -10.31 7.07 2.51
CA PHE A 188 -11.20 8.06 1.93
C PHE A 188 -11.52 9.16 2.93
N GLY A 189 -11.60 10.40 2.44
CA GLY A 189 -11.94 11.56 3.26
C GLY A 189 -10.70 12.25 3.84
N ARG A 190 -10.89 12.98 4.94
CA ARG A 190 -9.84 13.75 5.61
C ARG A 190 -9.57 13.18 6.98
N LEU A 191 -8.30 12.94 7.30
CA LEU A 191 -7.89 12.61 8.66
C LEU A 191 -8.10 13.83 9.56
N LYS A 192 -8.80 13.63 10.69
CA LYS A 192 -9.02 14.69 11.66
C LYS A 192 -7.91 14.74 12.69
N GLU A 193 -7.62 15.93 13.22
CA GLU A 193 -6.52 16.14 14.18
C GLU A 193 -6.75 15.40 15.51
N ASP A 194 -8.01 15.26 15.93
CA ASP A 194 -8.41 14.48 17.10
C ASP A 194 -8.22 12.96 16.92
N GLN A 195 -7.86 12.50 15.72
CA GLN A 195 -7.56 11.11 15.42
C GLN A 195 -6.05 10.84 15.29
N ILE A 196 -5.20 11.85 15.41
CA ILE A 196 -3.75 11.71 15.26
C ILE A 196 -3.09 11.61 16.64
N TYR A 197 -2.09 10.75 16.78
CA TYR A 197 -1.19 10.79 17.95
C TYR A 197 -0.31 12.03 17.84
N PRO A 198 -0.11 12.79 18.92
CA PRO A 198 0.73 13.97 18.85
C PRO A 198 2.19 13.56 18.52
N ASP A 199 2.87 14.42 17.76
CA ASP A 199 4.15 14.19 17.05
C ASP A 199 5.36 13.87 17.97
N ASN A 200 5.13 13.82 19.28
CA ASN A 200 6.07 13.48 20.34
C ASN A 200 6.37 11.97 20.42
N THR A 201 5.83 11.15 19.52
CA THR A 201 6.14 9.71 19.39
C THR A 201 7.27 9.41 18.41
N ASN A 202 7.96 10.43 17.89
CA ASN A 202 9.17 10.28 17.07
C ASN A 202 10.43 9.93 17.88
N LEU A 203 10.33 9.78 19.20
CA LEU A 203 11.42 9.32 20.05
C LEU A 203 11.29 7.82 20.30
N PRO A 204 12.38 7.05 20.26
CA PRO A 204 12.41 5.70 20.80
C PRO A 204 11.84 5.74 22.22
N SER A 205 10.87 4.88 22.50
CA SER A 205 10.36 4.67 23.86
C SER A 205 11.55 4.29 24.74
N ASP A 206 11.99 5.18 25.61
CA ASP A 206 13.01 4.88 26.61
C ASP A 206 12.43 3.81 27.57
N PRO A 207 12.97 2.59 27.62
CA PRO A 207 12.41 1.53 28.44
C PRO A 207 12.84 1.75 29.89
N GLY A 208 12.16 2.65 30.61
CA GLY A 208 12.74 3.12 31.85
C GLY A 208 11.84 3.72 32.91
N PHE A 209 10.54 3.43 33.02
CA PHE A 209 9.83 3.65 34.29
C PHE A 209 8.72 2.63 34.54
N THR A 210 9.09 1.48 35.11
CA THR A 210 8.16 0.67 35.88
C THR A 210 7.95 1.33 37.24
N ASN A 211 6.73 1.78 37.49
CA ASN A 211 6.23 2.12 38.82
C ASN A 211 6.57 1.00 39.81
N THR A 212 7.45 1.27 40.77
CA THR A 212 7.61 0.40 41.94
C THR A 212 6.74 0.93 43.05
N HIS A 213 5.64 0.23 43.30
CA HIS A 213 4.95 0.24 44.58
C HIS A 213 5.94 -0.23 45.67
N ALA A 214 6.24 0.65 46.63
CA ALA A 214 6.64 0.29 47.98
C ALA A 214 5.91 1.30 48.90
N GLY A 215 5.05 0.94 49.84
CA GLY A 215 5.05 -0.28 50.64
C GLY A 215 5.75 -0.07 51.99
N ASN A 216 5.21 0.87 52.78
CA ASN A 216 5.19 0.95 54.26
C ASN A 216 6.45 1.12 55.14
N SER A 217 6.12 1.76 56.28
CA SER A 217 6.78 1.84 57.60
C SER A 217 7.79 2.99 57.77
N LYS A 218 7.69 3.86 58.78
CA LYS A 218 7.14 3.73 60.14
C LYS A 218 6.74 5.11 60.69
#